data_AF-A0A4S9L1I9-F1
#
_entry.id   AF-A0A4S9L1I9-F1
#
_cell.length_a   1.000
_cell.length_b   1.000
_cell.length_c   1.000
_cell.angle_alpha   90.00
_cell.angle_beta   90.00
_cell.angle_gamma   90.00
#
_symmetry.space_group_name_H-M   'P 1'
#
loop_
_entity.id
_entity.type
_entity.pdbx_description
1 polymer ?
#
loop_
_entity_poly.entity_id
_entity_poly.type
_entity_poly.pdbx_seq_one_letter_code
_entity_poly.pdbx_strand_id
1 'polypeptide(L)'
;MASVNDNKISKEPEDASPSTNETINEVDIIWHNMYAPSTFSTWRKASSRSVAELLIDFAKLVDDDVVSVISLNVSKASFVAVVGCERDWDEVKSFIFGATR
;
A
#
# COMPACT_ATOMS: atom_id res chain seq x y z
N MET A 1 -57.10 35.20 -33.85
CA MET A 1 -57.06 34.54 -32.53
C MET A 1 -56.59 33.11 -32.74
N ALA A 2 -55.36 32.80 -32.35
CA ALA A 2 -54.92 31.49 -31.84
C ALA A 2 -53.55 31.72 -31.20
N SER A 3 -53.47 31.39 -29.91
CA SER A 3 -52.36 31.67 -29.02
C SER A 3 -51.34 30.52 -29.02
N VAL A 4 -50.11 30.91 -28.69
CA VAL A 4 -48.87 30.14 -28.45
C VAL A 4 -49.07 28.94 -27.50
N ASN A 5 -48.37 27.82 -27.76
CA ASN A 5 -47.48 27.14 -26.80
C ASN A 5 -46.90 25.83 -27.36
N ASP A 6 -45.72 25.92 -27.99
CA ASP A 6 -44.81 24.79 -28.14
C ASP A 6 -43.91 24.74 -26.88
N ASN A 7 -44.27 23.90 -25.92
CA ASN A 7 -43.44 23.65 -24.75
C ASN A 7 -42.47 22.50 -25.05
N LYS A 8 -41.31 22.81 -25.63
CA LYS A 8 -40.18 21.86 -25.74
C LYS A 8 -39.09 22.31 -24.77
N ILE A 9 -39.18 21.83 -23.53
CA ILE A 9 -38.05 21.88 -22.59
C ILE A 9 -37.05 20.84 -23.07
N SER A 10 -36.04 21.26 -23.82
CA SER A 10 -34.84 20.47 -24.02
C SER A 10 -34.06 20.45 -22.72
N LYS A 11 -34.07 19.31 -22.02
CA LYS A 11 -33.10 19.06 -20.96
C LYS A 11 -31.74 18.95 -21.62
N GLU A 12 -30.86 19.91 -21.32
CA GLU A 12 -29.43 19.78 -21.62
C GLU A 12 -28.90 18.50 -20.94
N PRO A 13 -28.01 17.74 -21.58
CA PRO A 13 -27.39 16.61 -20.92
C PRO A 13 -26.52 17.15 -19.79
N GLU A 14 -26.84 16.75 -18.55
CA GLU A 14 -25.94 16.94 -17.41
C GLU A 14 -24.57 16.41 -17.80
N ASP A 15 -23.58 17.30 -17.81
CA ASP A 15 -22.17 16.96 -17.92
C ASP A 15 -21.88 15.88 -16.88
N ALA A 16 -21.69 14.65 -17.36
CA ALA A 16 -21.14 13.57 -16.55
C ALA A 16 -19.74 14.02 -16.14
N SER A 17 -19.64 14.58 -14.93
CA SER A 17 -18.34 14.83 -14.29
C SER A 17 -17.54 13.54 -14.40
N PRO A 18 -16.28 13.59 -14.89
CA PRO A 18 -15.45 12.41 -14.92
C PRO A 18 -15.33 11.94 -13.48
N SER A 19 -15.88 10.76 -13.17
CA SER A 19 -15.61 10.11 -11.90
C SER A 19 -14.11 9.87 -11.88
N THR A 20 -13.38 10.65 -11.10
CA THR A 20 -12.00 10.38 -10.73
C THR A 20 -12.01 9.12 -9.87
N ASN A 21 -12.21 7.97 -10.51
CA ASN A 21 -11.71 6.71 -9.98
C ASN A 21 -10.19 6.82 -10.11
N GLU A 22 -9.56 7.58 -9.21
CA GLU A 22 -8.15 7.44 -8.95
C GLU A 22 -7.97 5.98 -8.54
N THR A 23 -7.47 5.16 -9.46
CA THR A 23 -7.03 3.82 -9.13
C THR A 23 -5.94 4.00 -8.07
N ILE A 24 -6.29 3.77 -6.81
CA ILE A 24 -5.30 3.74 -5.74
C ILE A 24 -4.39 2.57 -6.09
N ASN A 25 -3.23 2.87 -6.67
CA ASN A 25 -2.23 1.85 -6.96
C ASN A 25 -1.64 1.41 -5.62
N GLU A 26 -2.20 0.35 -5.06
CA GLU A 26 -1.69 -0.25 -3.83
C GLU A 26 -0.31 -0.87 -4.09
N VAL A 27 0.59 -0.69 -3.14
CA VAL A 27 1.92 -1.32 -3.12
C VAL A 27 1.78 -2.67 -2.42
N ASP A 28 2.16 -3.75 -3.13
CA ASP A 28 2.24 -5.10 -2.53
C ASP A 28 3.54 -5.24 -1.74
N ILE A 29 3.42 -5.38 -0.42
CA ILE A 29 4.54 -5.53 0.51
C ILE A 29 4.74 -7.02 0.80
N ILE A 30 5.95 -7.53 0.60
CA ILE A 30 6.34 -8.91 0.91
C ILE A 30 7.64 -8.90 1.69
N TRP A 31 7.62 -9.37 2.94
CA TRP A 31 8.81 -9.55 3.75
C TRP A 31 9.05 -11.03 3.98
N HIS A 32 10.27 -11.50 3.69
CA HIS A 32 10.66 -12.89 3.84
C HIS A 32 11.86 -12.99 4.78
N ASN A 33 11.68 -13.66 5.91
CA ASN A 33 12.75 -13.92 6.88
C ASN A 33 13.50 -15.21 6.51
N MET A 34 14.82 -15.12 6.41
CA MET A 34 15.71 -16.25 6.14
C MET A 34 16.30 -16.88 7.40
N TYR A 35 16.01 -16.34 8.59
CA TYR A 35 16.47 -16.92 9.84
C TYR A 35 15.59 -18.10 10.27
N ALA A 36 15.99 -19.30 9.88
CA ALA A 36 15.23 -20.54 10.06
C ALA A 36 14.74 -20.83 11.50
N PRO A 37 15.49 -20.48 12.57
CA PRO A 37 15.01 -20.72 13.94
C PRO A 37 13.82 -19.84 14.37
N SER A 38 13.59 -18.70 13.71
CA SER A 38 12.51 -17.76 14.07
C SER A 38 11.16 -18.24 13.53
N THR A 39 10.09 -18.01 14.31
CA THR A 39 8.70 -18.22 13.90
C THR A 39 8.17 -17.14 12.95
N PHE A 40 8.82 -15.97 12.86
CA PHE A 40 8.56 -15.02 11.78
C PHE A 40 9.14 -15.57 10.48
N SER A 41 8.28 -15.88 9.51
CA SER A 41 8.67 -16.48 8.22
C SER A 41 8.38 -15.57 7.03
N THR A 42 7.11 -15.31 6.72
CA THR A 42 6.72 -14.41 5.64
C THR A 42 5.56 -13.53 6.08
N TRP A 43 5.65 -12.24 5.78
CA TRP A 43 4.59 -11.26 5.96
C TRP A 43 4.22 -10.66 4.60
N ARG A 44 2.92 -10.57 4.31
CA ARG A 44 2.44 -9.94 3.09
C ARG A 44 1.23 -9.06 3.38
N LYS A 45 1.24 -7.84 2.83
CA LYS A 45 0.15 -6.88 2.98
C LYS A 45 0.14 -5.89 1.81
N ALA A 46 -1.06 -5.48 1.39
CA ALA A 46 -1.22 -4.33 0.49
C ALA A 46 -1.24 -3.02 1.30
N SER A 47 -0.59 -1.98 0.79
CA SER A 47 -0.60 -0.65 1.39
C SER A 47 -0.95 0.42 0.36
N SER A 48 -1.72 1.42 0.77
CA SER A 48 -2.01 2.62 -0.03
C SER A 48 -0.89 3.66 0.02
N ARG A 49 0.16 3.43 0.82
CA ARG A 49 1.29 4.34 0.97
C ARG A 49 2.27 4.22 -0.18
N SER A 50 3.01 5.29 -0.41
CA SER A 50 4.08 5.27 -1.40
C SER A 50 5.24 4.39 -0.92
N VAL A 51 5.95 3.83 -1.89
CA VAL A 51 7.21 3.10 -1.65
C VAL A 51 8.22 3.88 -0.81
N ALA A 52 8.34 5.20 -1.04
CA ALA A 52 9.28 6.04 -0.33
C ALA A 52 8.97 6.10 1.17
N GLU A 53 7.69 6.22 1.52
CA GLU A 53 7.23 6.17 2.91
C GLU A 53 7.48 4.82 3.56
N LEU A 54 7.23 3.73 2.82
CA LEU A 54 7.50 2.36 3.29
C LEU A 54 9.00 2.12 3.51
N LEU A 55 9.86 2.67 2.65
CA LEU A 55 11.32 2.61 2.82
C LEU A 55 11.80 3.33 4.07
N ILE A 56 11.24 4.51 4.37
CA ILE A 56 11.58 5.26 5.58
C ILE A 56 11.22 4.46 6.84
N ASP A 57 10.03 3.86 6.87
CA ASP A 57 9.61 3.08 8.04
C ASP A 57 10.35 1.75 8.15
N PHE A 58 10.70 1.12 7.03
CA PHE A 58 11.57 -0.05 7.01
C PHE A 58 12.98 0.27 7.51
N ALA A 59 13.56 1.40 7.11
CA ALA A 59 14.88 1.83 7.55
C ALA A 59 14.97 1.98 9.07
N LYS A 60 13.90 2.48 9.73
CA LYS A 60 13.85 2.56 11.20
C LYS A 60 13.96 1.19 11.86
N LEU A 61 13.33 0.15 11.29
CA LEU A 61 13.45 -1.21 11.83
C LEU A 61 14.86 -1.77 11.71
N VAL A 62 15.60 -1.35 10.68
CA VAL A 62 17.01 -1.71 10.51
C VAL A 62 17.88 -0.96 11.52
N ASP A 63 17.63 0.35 11.69
CA ASP A 63 18.36 1.18 12.65
C ASP A 63 18.13 0.73 14.11
N ASP A 64 16.92 0.26 14.42
CA ASP A 64 16.53 -0.27 15.73
C ASP A 64 16.95 -1.75 15.95
N ASP A 65 17.71 -2.34 15.01
CA ASP A 65 18.18 -3.73 15.05
C ASP A 65 17.04 -4.75 15.23
N VAL A 66 15.88 -4.45 14.65
CA VAL A 66 14.73 -5.37 14.61
C VAL A 66 14.93 -6.40 13.50
N VAL A 67 15.45 -5.95 12.35
CA VAL A 67 15.75 -6.80 11.20
C VAL A 67 17.07 -6.41 10.55
N SER A 68 17.77 -7.39 9.98
CA SER A 68 18.90 -7.18 9.08
C SER A 68 18.46 -7.33 7.62
N VAL A 69 19.01 -6.53 6.71
CA VAL A 69 18.66 -6.58 5.28
C VAL A 69 19.56 -7.55 4.52
N ILE A 70 18.97 -8.53 3.84
CA ILE A 70 19.68 -9.45 2.94
C ILE A 70 19.50 -9.00 1.49
N SER A 71 18.27 -8.69 1.08
CA SER A 71 18.00 -8.10 -0.22
C SER A 71 16.73 -7.26 -0.21
N LEU A 72 16.66 -6.32 -1.16
CA LEU A 72 15.54 -5.40 -1.30
C LEU A 72 15.23 -5.22 -2.79
N ASN A 73 13.99 -5.49 -3.19
CA ASN A 73 13.51 -5.30 -4.55
C ASN A 73 12.27 -4.40 -4.51
N VAL A 74 12.33 -3.28 -5.22
CA VAL A 74 11.37 -2.21 -5.08
C VAL A 74 10.97 -1.67 -6.44
N SER A 75 9.68 -1.50 -6.65
CA SER A 75 9.09 -0.88 -7.83
C SER A 75 7.90 -0.01 -7.41
N LYS A 76 7.31 0.73 -8.35
CA LYS A 76 6.14 1.58 -8.07
C LYS A 76 4.94 0.83 -7.45
N ALA A 77 4.84 -0.48 -7.67
CA ALA A 77 3.71 -1.29 -7.21
C ALA A 77 4.11 -2.39 -6.22
N SER A 78 5.38 -2.50 -5.84
CA SER A 78 5.84 -3.60 -4.97
C SER A 78 7.03 -3.20 -4.10
N PHE A 79 7.01 -3.68 -2.87
CA PHE A 79 8.08 -3.59 -1.89
C PHE A 79 8.39 -5.01 -1.39
N VAL A 80 9.52 -5.57 -1.80
CA VAL A 80 9.94 -6.92 -1.38
C VAL A 80 11.24 -6.83 -0.60
N ALA A 81 11.23 -7.27 0.65
CA ALA A 81 12.41 -7.33 1.51
C ALA A 81 12.69 -8.78 1.92
N VAL A 82 13.93 -9.23 1.70
CA VAL A 82 14.46 -10.44 2.32
C VAL A 82 15.31 -10.01 3.49
N VAL A 83 15.00 -10.51 4.68
CA VAL A 83 15.58 -10.07 5.94
C VAL A 83 16.11 -11.25 6.77
N GLY A 84 17.01 -10.96 7.69
CA GLY A 84 17.31 -11.84 8.82
C GLY A 84 16.72 -11.23 10.09
N CYS A 85 15.85 -11.99 10.77
CA CYS A 85 15.25 -11.59 12.05
C CYS A 85 15.32 -12.77 13.01
N GLU A 86 16.09 -12.60 14.09
CA GLU A 86 16.25 -13.64 15.12
C GLU A 86 15.06 -13.76 16.05
N ARG A 87 14.29 -12.67 16.20
CA ARG A 87 13.14 -12.57 17.08
C ARG A 87 11.92 -13.25 16.49
N ASP A 88 11.09 -13.80 17.37
CA ASP A 88 9.90 -14.55 16.99
C ASP A 88 8.73 -13.66 16.57
N TRP A 89 7.80 -14.30 15.85
CA TRP A 89 6.37 -13.99 15.73
C TRP A 89 5.89 -12.81 16.57
N ASP A 90 5.67 -13.18 17.82
CA ASP A 90 4.97 -12.39 18.81
C ASP A 90 5.76 -11.18 19.31
N GLU A 91 7.08 -11.20 19.15
CA GLU A 91 7.96 -10.11 19.53
C GLU A 91 8.00 -9.01 18.46
N VAL A 92 7.90 -9.38 17.17
CA VAL A 92 8.11 -8.43 16.05
C VAL A 92 6.85 -7.92 15.38
N LYS A 93 5.71 -8.61 15.52
CA LYS A 93 4.47 -8.29 14.79
C LYS A 93 4.00 -6.85 14.96
N SER A 94 4.15 -6.24 16.14
CA SER A 94 3.73 -4.85 16.39
C SER A 94 4.57 -3.84 15.60
N PHE A 95 5.89 -4.06 15.52
CA PHE A 95 6.81 -3.24 14.74
C PHE A 95 6.51 -3.37 13.24
N ILE A 96 6.33 -4.59 12.76
CA ILE A 96 6.01 -4.88 11.36
C ILE A 96 4.67 -4.24 10.96
N PHE A 97 3.64 -4.33 11.80
CA PHE A 97 2.36 -3.68 11.54
C PHE A 97 2.49 -2.15 11.51
N GLY A 98 3.29 -1.58 12.40
CA GLY A 98 3.58 -0.15 12.41
C GLY A 98 4.27 0.32 11.13
N ALA A 99 5.24 -0.44 10.64
CA ALA A 99 6.02 -0.11 9.44
C ALA A 99 5.27 -0.38 8.13
N THR A 100 4.27 -1.28 8.13
CA THR A 100 3.50 -1.65 6.94
C THR A 100 2.06 -1.13 6.96
N ARG A 101 1.77 -0.15 7.83
CA ARG A 101 0.42 0.43 8.02
C ARG A 101 -0.20 0.91 6.71
#